data_AF-A0A2A7NCK7-F1
#
_entry.id   AF-A0A2A7NCK7-F1
#
_cell.length_a   1.000
_cell.length_b   1.000
_cell.length_c   1.000
_cell.angle_alpha   90.00
_cell.angle_beta   90.00
_cell.angle_gamma   90.00
#
_symmetry.space_group_name_H-M   'P 1'
#
loop_
_entity.id
_entity.type
_entity.pdbx_description
1 polymer ?
#
loop_
_entity_poly.entity_id
_entity_poly.type
_entity_poly.pdbx_seq_one_letter_code
_entity_poly.pdbx_strand_id
1 'polypeptide(L)'
;MSRLKGRQVEFFAAALGGPLPYTGAPMRQVHQGRGITMHHFDLVAGHLAASLGAADVSEDTTAQILAAIAPLAEDIATSAA
;
A
#
# COMPACT_ATOMS: atom_id res chain seq x y z
N MET A 1 -5.61 15.90 -2.80
CA MET A 1 -5.13 14.90 -1.80
C MET A 1 -6.24 14.21 -1.00
N SER A 2 -7.31 14.90 -0.56
CA SER A 2 -8.36 14.28 0.27
C SER A 2 -8.95 12.98 -0.31
N ARG A 3 -9.36 12.99 -1.58
CA ARG A 3 -9.88 11.80 -2.29
C ARG A 3 -8.89 10.61 -2.28
N LEU A 4 -7.61 10.87 -2.48
CA LEU A 4 -6.58 9.82 -2.48
C LEU A 4 -6.42 9.22 -1.08
N LYS A 5 -6.34 10.07 -0.04
CA LYS A 5 -6.24 9.61 1.34
C LYS A 5 -7.44 8.75 1.75
N GLY A 6 -8.66 9.16 1.38
CA GLY A 6 -9.86 8.35 1.61
C GLY A 6 -9.79 6.98 0.94
N ARG A 7 -9.34 6.91 -0.32
CA ARG A 7 -9.15 5.62 -1.01
C ARG A 7 -8.06 4.75 -0.39
N GLN A 8 -6.99 5.35 0.12
CA GLN A 8 -5.94 4.61 0.81
C GLN A 8 -6.43 4.01 2.13
N VAL A 9 -7.26 4.76 2.88
CA VAL A 9 -7.90 4.26 4.11
C VAL A 9 -8.83 3.08 3.79
N GLU A 10 -9.72 3.22 2.81
CA GLU A 10 -10.60 2.12 2.38
C GLU A 10 -9.78 0.88 1.95
N PHE A 11 -8.72 1.09 1.18
CA PHE A 11 -7.88 0.02 0.69
C PHE A 11 -7.19 -0.72 1.83
N PHE A 12 -6.51 -0.01 2.74
CA PHE A 12 -5.84 -0.65 3.87
C PHE A 12 -6.83 -1.30 4.84
N ALA A 13 -7.98 -0.68 5.10
CA ALA A 13 -9.01 -1.28 5.93
C ALA A 13 -9.44 -2.63 5.35
N ALA A 14 -9.75 -2.71 4.05
CA ALA A 14 -10.14 -3.95 3.39
C ALA A 14 -8.99 -4.98 3.36
N ALA A 15 -7.78 -4.56 2.98
CA ALA A 15 -6.61 -5.43 2.85
C ALA A 15 -6.19 -6.05 4.20
N LEU A 16 -6.45 -5.35 5.31
CA LEU A 16 -6.14 -5.81 6.67
C LEU A 16 -7.32 -6.54 7.34
N GLY A 17 -8.34 -6.94 6.56
CA GLY A 17 -9.47 -7.75 7.06
C GLY A 17 -10.61 -6.96 7.70
N GLY A 18 -10.65 -5.64 7.48
CA GLY A 18 -11.74 -4.78 7.90
C GLY A 18 -13.06 -5.08 7.17
N PRO A 19 -14.21 -4.68 7.76
CA PRO A 19 -15.53 -5.09 7.28
C PRO A 19 -16.02 -4.34 6.03
N LEU A 20 -15.36 -3.23 5.67
CA LEU A 20 -15.76 -2.40 4.55
C LEU A 20 -14.93 -2.75 3.31
N PRO A 21 -15.57 -2.89 2.13
CA PRO A 21 -14.85 -3.20 0.90
C PRO A 21 -14.10 -1.97 0.37
N TYR A 22 -13.01 -2.23 -0.36
CA TYR A 22 -12.38 -1.21 -1.18
C TYR A 22 -13.22 -0.94 -2.44
N THR A 23 -13.55 0.33 -2.68
CA THR A 23 -14.43 0.74 -3.81
C THR A 23 -13.70 1.50 -4.92
N GLY A 24 -12.37 1.54 -4.87
CA GLY A 24 -11.56 2.14 -5.92
C GLY A 24 -11.25 1.17 -7.06
N ALA A 25 -10.57 1.69 -8.09
CA ALA A 25 -10.14 0.85 -9.21
C ALA A 25 -8.99 -0.10 -8.80
N PRO A 26 -8.81 -1.23 -9.51
CA PRO A 26 -7.77 -2.22 -9.22
C PRO A 26 -6.36 -1.61 -9.17
N MET A 27 -5.49 -2.17 -8.32
CA MET A 27 -4.12 -1.67 -8.13
C MET A 27 -3.34 -1.57 -9.43
N ARG A 28 -3.42 -2.57 -10.30
CA ARG A 28 -2.79 -2.54 -11.63
C ARG A 28 -3.27 -1.36 -12.47
N GLN A 29 -4.58 -1.17 -12.57
CA GLN A 29 -5.15 -0.11 -13.41
C GLN A 29 -4.77 1.29 -12.93
N VAL A 30 -4.76 1.55 -11.61
CA VAL A 30 -4.48 2.89 -11.10
C VAL A 30 -2.99 3.26 -11.19
N HIS A 31 -2.10 2.27 -11.22
CA HIS A 31 -0.63 2.43 -11.26
C HIS A 31 -0.03 2.22 -12.66
N GLN A 32 -0.77 1.65 -13.60
CA GLN A 32 -0.32 1.41 -14.98
C GLN A 32 0.17 2.69 -15.68
N GLY A 33 1.26 2.56 -16.45
CA GLY A 33 1.80 3.63 -17.28
C GLY A 33 2.53 4.73 -16.51
N ARG A 34 2.81 4.54 -15.21
CA ARG A 34 3.47 5.55 -14.36
C ARG A 34 4.97 5.37 -14.17
N GLY A 35 5.58 4.34 -14.77
CA GLY A 35 7.01 4.08 -14.60
C GLY A 35 7.40 3.62 -13.19
N ILE A 36 6.48 2.95 -12.47
CA ILE A 36 6.74 2.51 -11.10
C ILE A 36 7.59 1.23 -11.14
N THR A 37 8.76 1.29 -10.50
CA THR A 37 9.73 0.20 -10.36
C THR A 37 9.65 -0.39 -8.95
N MET A 38 10.33 -1.51 -8.73
CA MET A 38 10.46 -2.09 -7.38
C MET A 38 11.10 -1.10 -6.39
N HIS A 39 12.08 -0.31 -6.84
CA HIS A 39 12.69 0.73 -6.01
C HIS A 39 11.64 1.72 -5.46
N HIS A 40 10.71 2.17 -6.30
CA HIS A 40 9.64 3.08 -5.85
C HIS A 40 8.69 2.40 -4.85
N PHE A 41 8.39 1.12 -5.08
CA PHE A 41 7.53 0.35 -4.16
C PHE A 41 8.19 0.20 -2.78
N ASP A 42 9.48 -0.13 -2.75
CA ASP A 42 10.26 -0.30 -1.51
C ASP A 42 10.33 1.02 -0.72
N LEU A 43 10.47 2.15 -1.39
CA LEU A 43 10.40 3.47 -0.74
C LEU A 43 9.04 3.71 -0.08
N VAL A 44 7.93 3.37 -0.76
CA VAL A 44 6.58 3.51 -0.20
C VAL A 44 6.38 2.56 0.99
N ALA A 45 6.86 1.32 0.91
CA ALA A 45 6.81 0.38 2.02
C ALA A 45 7.61 0.88 3.24
N GLY A 46 8.80 1.45 3.01
CA GLY A 46 9.60 2.08 4.07
C GLY A 46 8.89 3.28 4.71
N HIS A 47 8.24 4.14 3.91
CA HIS A 47 7.44 5.24 4.42
C HIS A 47 6.21 4.77 5.20
N LEU A 48 5.57 3.68 4.79
CA LEU A 48 4.47 3.07 5.54
C LEU A 48 4.96 2.58 6.92
N ALA A 49 6.07 1.84 6.96
CA ALA A 49 6.67 1.36 8.20
C ALA A 49 7.00 2.51 9.17
N ALA A 50 7.65 3.55 8.66
CA ALA A 50 7.98 4.73 9.46
C ALA A 50 6.72 5.46 9.97
N SER A 51 5.68 5.55 9.14
CA SER A 51 4.41 6.19 9.52
C SER A 51 3.66 5.40 10.60
N LEU A 52 3.70 4.06 10.54
CA LEU A 52 3.12 3.19 11.55
C LEU A 52 3.89 3.29 12.88
N GLY A 53 5.22 3.29 12.83
CA GLY A 53 6.05 3.51 14.02
C GLY A 53 5.83 4.88 14.65
N ALA A 54 5.67 5.93 13.85
CA ALA A 54 5.32 7.28 14.35
C ALA A 54 3.90 7.36 14.95
N ALA A 55 3.05 6.37 14.71
CA ALA A 55 1.73 6.22 15.30
C ALA A 55 1.69 5.20 16.45
N ASP A 56 2.87 4.83 16.99
CA ASP A 56 3.05 3.87 18.09
C ASP A 56 2.49 2.45 17.80
N VAL A 57 2.41 2.07 16.52
CA VAL A 57 2.08 0.68 16.15
C VAL A 57 3.32 -0.19 16.39
N SER A 58 3.12 -1.36 17.02
CA SER A 58 4.23 -2.27 17.32
C SER A 58 4.95 -2.76 16.05
N GLU A 59 6.22 -3.13 16.21
CA GLU A 59 7.01 -3.69 15.10
C GLU A 59 6.38 -4.97 14.55
N ASP A 60 5.86 -5.85 15.40
CA ASP A 60 5.19 -7.08 15.01
C ASP A 60 3.95 -6.81 14.15
N THR A 61 3.09 -5.87 14.57
CA THR A 61 1.91 -5.48 13.78
C THR A 61 2.33 -4.78 12.49
N THR A 62 3.36 -3.95 12.52
CA THR A 62 3.91 -3.30 11.33
C THR A 62 4.40 -4.35 10.33
N ALA A 63 5.14 -5.36 10.77
CA ALA A 63 5.61 -6.45 9.93
C ALA A 63 4.45 -7.23 9.28
N GLN A 64 3.37 -7.50 10.04
CA GLN A 64 2.16 -8.13 9.50
C GLN A 64 1.48 -7.27 8.43
N ILE A 65 1.38 -5.96 8.65
CA ILE A 65 0.81 -5.03 7.66
C ILE A 65 1.68 -5.01 6.39
N LEU A 66 3.00 -4.92 6.52
CA LEU A 66 3.92 -4.96 5.38
C LEU A 66 3.82 -6.28 4.61
N ALA A 67 3.72 -7.41 5.31
CA ALA A 67 3.53 -8.72 4.70
C ALA A 67 2.20 -8.80 3.92
N ALA A 68 1.12 -8.22 4.45
CA ALA A 68 -0.18 -8.19 3.78
C ALA A 68 -0.16 -7.36 2.48
N ILE A 69 0.67 -6.32 2.40
CA ILE A 69 0.73 -5.45 1.22
C ILE A 69 1.80 -5.86 0.20
N ALA A 70 2.82 -6.63 0.61
CA ALA A 70 3.93 -7.03 -0.26
C ALA A 70 3.50 -7.69 -1.59
N PRO A 71 2.46 -8.56 -1.63
CA PRO A 71 2.00 -9.17 -2.89
C PRO A 71 1.51 -8.14 -3.93
N LEU A 72 1.14 -6.93 -3.52
CA LEU A 72 0.68 -5.88 -4.43
C LEU A 72 1.79 -5.33 -5.33
N ALA A 73 3.06 -5.61 -5.01
CA ALA A 73 4.20 -5.21 -5.82
C ALA A 73 4.05 -5.68 -7.28
N GLU A 74 3.53 -6.90 -7.50
CA GLU A 74 3.33 -7.46 -8.85
C GLU A 74 2.34 -6.66 -9.71
N ASP A 75 1.37 -5.99 -9.08
CA ASP A 75 0.39 -5.16 -9.77
C ASP A 75 0.84 -3.70 -9.91
N ILE A 76 1.70 -3.23 -9.00
CA ILE A 76 2.06 -1.81 -8.89
C ILE A 76 3.40 -1.51 -9.57
N ALA A 77 4.43 -2.32 -9.32
CA ALA A 77 5.81 -2.12 -9.77
C ALA A 77 6.10 -2.85 -11.08
N THR A 78 5.35 -2.51 -12.13
CA THR A 78 5.39 -3.24 -13.42
C THR A 78 6.45 -2.73 -14.41
N SER A 79 7.21 -1.69 -14.07
CA SER A 79 8.26 -1.14 -14.93
C SER A 79 9.61 -1.77 -14.63
N ALA A 80 10.41 -2.00 -15.68
CA ALA A 80 11.80 -2.42 -15.54
C ALA A 80 12.63 -1.34 -14.82
N ALA A 81 13.66 -1.79 -14.10
CA ALA A 81 14.64 -0.91 -13.45
C ALA A 81 15.58 -0.24 -14.45
#